data_AF-A0A1V6HLB4-F1
#
_entry.id   AF-A0A1V6HLB4-F1
#
_cell.length_a   1.000
_cell.length_b   1.000
_cell.length_c   1.000
_cell.angle_alpha   90.00
_cell.angle_beta   90.00
_cell.angle_gamma   90.00
#
_symmetry.space_group_name_H-M   'P 1'
#
loop_
_entity.id
_entity.type
_entity.pdbx_description
1 polymer ?
#
loop_
_entity_poly.entity_id
_entity_poly.type
_entity_poly.pdbx_seq_one_letter_code
_entity_poly.pdbx_strand_id
1 'polypeptide(L)'
;MILDWLKNPRVLKIGRIVGYITFGIVVFMIAIVVTFPNAKLRSYLENRLSVNGQIVRISDLSLRGLASARIYGLQLDLVPAKFVRPDGLTELVTRRVALDQVDVSLSLFKLLVGKMAVTVTVKDGGGVLGPLEITRFGGRVLVAVDNIRDFPVPDELPLFGVKFQGVLNEGRIRLDYDEASGLVGSEGDFELKGSGLRAVAPVLRSKTQGNVALSDVNLGGLILEVHLGKRQNMIGFKSDRRSPLADETIIHLARAELDGTDVKILIEGQSTIRLAQGRSLAESMMNIEAAFSLADVFLDRKVTVNEEVRTPNSFLRTLLSMDPKWKNAKSGNYWGIVCSGMLSSPSCNPKKPAIRGGDFKAPVEQEVKTPEVEEESEQPVQARSAARARPDRPERAQPVPREGQPVQPAVTPGPAPLVPNPNYTPPPRREAPAAQVEPVVDPVVVPEPPAAPEPAVQEEEPSGLRPMVIGRARFRAPTQEEPAQEAPQEQVGNETGEE
;
A
#
# COMPACT_ATOMS: atom_id res chain seq x y z
N MET A 1 18.17 -47.06 41.63
CA MET A 1 19.16 -46.97 40.52
C MET A 1 19.67 -45.55 40.27
N ILE A 2 18.83 -44.51 40.14
CA ILE A 2 19.31 -43.12 39.93
C ILE A 2 20.15 -42.57 41.10
N LEU A 3 19.83 -42.96 42.34
CA LEU A 3 20.51 -42.51 43.56
C LEU A 3 21.91 -43.12 43.80
N ASP A 4 22.22 -44.30 43.27
CA ASP A 4 23.56 -44.90 43.41
C ASP A 4 24.52 -44.43 42.31
N TRP A 5 24.00 -43.97 41.17
CA TRP A 5 24.79 -43.33 40.13
C TRP A 5 25.42 -41.99 40.59
N LEU A 6 24.69 -41.24 41.43
CA LEU A 6 25.13 -39.97 42.03
C LEU A 6 26.27 -40.13 43.06
N LYS A 7 26.47 -41.32 43.63
CA LYS A 7 27.55 -41.58 44.61
C LYS A 7 28.92 -41.82 43.96
N ASN A 8 28.97 -41.97 42.63
CA ASN A 8 30.22 -42.24 41.93
C ASN A 8 31.11 -40.98 41.93
N PRO A 9 32.35 -41.02 42.47
CA PRO A 9 33.19 -39.83 42.63
C PRO A 9 33.54 -39.15 41.29
N ARG A 10 33.47 -39.86 40.17
CA ARG A 10 33.62 -39.29 38.82
C ARG A 10 32.42 -38.41 38.43
N VAL A 11 31.20 -38.83 38.76
CA VAL A 11 29.97 -38.07 38.48
C VAL A 11 29.93 -36.79 39.32
N LEU A 12 30.33 -36.86 40.60
CA LEU A 12 30.46 -35.68 41.47
C LEU A 12 31.49 -34.66 40.95
N LYS A 13 32.64 -35.11 40.45
CA LYS A 13 33.66 -34.23 39.85
C LYS A 13 33.14 -33.57 38.56
N ILE A 14 32.52 -34.33 37.67
CA ILE A 14 31.91 -33.81 36.44
C ILE A 14 30.81 -32.80 36.78
N GLY A 15 29.94 -33.12 37.76
CA GLY A 15 28.88 -32.23 38.22
C GLY A 15 29.40 -30.90 38.76
N ARG A 16 30.51 -30.90 39.52
CA ARG A 16 31.16 -29.66 39.98
C ARG A 16 31.71 -28.83 38.82
N ILE A 17 32.39 -29.46 37.86
CA ILE A 17 32.94 -28.76 36.68
C ILE A 17 31.80 -28.14 35.87
N VAL A 18 30.75 -28.91 35.59
CA VAL A 18 29.55 -28.39 34.90
C VAL A 18 28.93 -27.25 35.70
N GLY A 19 28.81 -27.38 37.02
CA GLY A 19 28.28 -26.31 37.90
C GLY A 19 29.10 -25.01 37.83
N TYR A 20 30.43 -25.09 37.88
CA TYR A 20 31.29 -23.91 37.74
C TYR A 20 31.21 -23.29 36.35
N ILE A 21 31.14 -24.11 35.30
CA ILE A 21 30.97 -23.62 33.92
C ILE A 21 29.62 -22.93 33.77
N THR A 22 28.52 -23.54 34.24
CA THR A 22 27.18 -22.96 34.19
C THR A 22 27.12 -21.66 35.00
N PHE A 23 27.68 -21.63 36.21
CA PHE A 23 27.75 -20.42 37.02
C PHE A 23 28.55 -19.32 36.33
N GLY A 24 29.74 -19.64 35.80
CA GLY A 24 30.58 -18.71 35.06
C GLY A 24 29.85 -18.14 33.84
N ILE A 25 29.14 -18.98 33.08
CA ILE A 25 28.30 -18.53 31.95
C ILE A 25 27.20 -17.60 32.46
N VAL A 26 26.44 -17.95 33.50
CA VAL A 26 25.35 -17.10 34.03
C VAL A 26 25.88 -15.74 34.49
N VAL A 27 26.97 -15.71 35.25
CA VAL A 27 27.60 -14.46 35.70
C VAL A 27 28.09 -13.64 34.51
N PHE A 28 28.72 -14.28 33.52
CA PHE A 28 29.15 -13.62 32.29
C PHE A 28 27.97 -13.03 31.51
N MET A 29 26.84 -13.74 31.42
CA MET A 29 25.62 -13.26 30.77
C MET A 29 25.06 -12.03 31.47
N ILE A 30 24.98 -12.06 32.81
CA ILE A 30 24.52 -10.93 33.62
C ILE A 30 25.47 -9.75 33.45
N ALA A 31 26.78 -9.98 33.53
CA ALA A 31 27.78 -8.95 33.36
C ALA A 31 27.67 -8.30 31.97
N ILE A 32 27.52 -9.09 30.89
CA ILE A 32 27.29 -8.56 29.55
C ILE A 32 26.06 -7.66 29.52
N VAL A 33 24.90 -8.14 29.98
CA VAL A 33 23.64 -7.37 29.92
C VAL A 33 23.73 -6.07 30.71
N VAL A 34 24.36 -6.08 31.90
CA VAL A 34 24.48 -4.89 32.77
C VAL A 34 25.52 -3.89 32.26
N THR A 35 26.64 -4.37 31.71
CA THR A 35 27.76 -3.52 31.26
C THR A 35 27.72 -3.18 29.78
N PHE A 36 26.68 -3.62 29.07
CA PHE A 36 26.61 -3.42 27.64
C PHE A 36 26.52 -1.92 27.29
N PRO A 37 27.37 -1.40 26.40
CA PRO A 37 27.37 0.02 26.06
C PRO A 37 26.26 0.34 25.05
N ASN A 38 25.00 0.36 25.51
CA ASN A 38 23.81 0.63 24.67
C ASN A 38 23.94 1.90 23.83
N ALA A 39 24.49 2.97 24.39
CA ALA A 39 24.72 4.24 23.67
C ALA A 39 25.68 4.09 22.47
N LYS A 40 26.75 3.29 22.62
CA LYS A 40 27.69 3.01 21.53
C LYS A 40 27.04 2.15 20.45
N LEU A 41 26.27 1.15 20.83
CA LEU A 41 25.54 0.31 19.87
C LEU A 41 24.48 1.13 19.12
N ARG A 42 23.73 1.99 19.82
CA ARG A 42 22.77 2.91 19.21
C ARG A 42 23.43 3.78 18.15
N SER A 43 24.49 4.51 18.51
CA SER A 43 25.21 5.38 17.56
C SER A 43 25.79 4.57 16.39
N TYR A 44 26.30 3.38 16.66
CA TYR A 44 26.77 2.47 15.61
C TYR A 44 25.65 2.08 14.64
N LEU A 45 24.47 1.71 15.14
CA LEU A 45 23.31 1.35 14.33
C LEU A 45 22.77 2.53 13.54
N GLU A 46 22.61 3.71 14.17
CA GLU A 46 22.19 4.93 13.48
C GLU A 46 23.14 5.25 12.31
N ASN A 47 24.46 5.19 12.52
CA ASN A 47 25.45 5.43 11.48
C ASN A 47 25.45 4.36 10.38
N ARG A 48 25.22 3.09 10.73
CA ARG A 48 25.19 1.99 9.75
C ARG A 48 23.92 1.96 8.92
N LEU A 49 22.78 2.30 9.53
CA LEU A 49 21.49 2.32 8.85
C LEU A 49 21.27 3.63 8.09
N SER A 50 21.94 4.72 8.47
CA SER A 50 21.93 5.99 7.73
C SER A 50 22.83 5.90 6.49
N VAL A 51 22.33 5.25 5.44
CA VAL A 51 23.01 5.11 4.14
C VAL A 51 22.15 5.71 3.03
N ASN A 52 22.83 6.14 1.95
CA ASN A 52 22.17 6.67 0.74
C ASN A 52 21.23 7.86 0.97
N GLY A 53 21.57 8.75 1.90
CA GLY A 53 20.77 9.94 2.23
C GLY A 53 19.52 9.65 3.07
N GLN A 54 19.37 8.43 3.58
CA GLN A 54 18.41 8.10 4.62
C GLN A 54 19.04 8.42 5.97
N ILE A 55 18.29 9.06 6.86
CA ILE A 55 18.74 9.37 8.22
C ILE A 55 17.90 8.56 9.19
N VAL A 56 18.58 7.75 10.01
CA VAL A 56 17.95 6.95 11.05
C VAL A 56 18.25 7.57 12.40
N ARG A 57 17.20 7.77 13.20
CA ARG A 57 17.28 8.21 14.58
C ARG A 57 16.59 7.19 15.47
N ILE A 58 17.25 6.79 16.54
CA ILE A 58 16.71 5.85 17.52
C ILE A 58 16.52 6.64 18.81
N SER A 59 15.35 6.68 19.42
CA SER A 59 15.18 7.38 20.71
C SER A 59 15.89 6.65 21.84
N ASP A 60 15.69 5.34 21.94
CA ASP A 60 16.33 4.50 22.95
C ASP A 60 16.59 3.07 22.43
N LEU A 61 17.58 2.39 23.01
CA LEU A 61 17.94 1.01 22.69
C LEU A 61 18.19 0.23 23.97
N SER A 62 17.46 -0.87 24.14
CA SER A 62 17.61 -1.79 25.26
C SER A 62 17.92 -3.20 24.77
N LEU A 63 18.84 -3.90 25.44
CA LEU A 63 19.08 -5.31 25.18
C LEU A 63 18.20 -6.18 26.06
N ARG A 64 17.68 -7.25 25.47
CA ARG A 64 16.96 -8.33 26.16
C ARG A 64 17.77 -9.61 25.99
N GLY A 65 18.54 -9.97 27.02
CA GLY A 65 19.47 -11.09 26.95
C GLY A 65 20.58 -10.87 25.92
N LEU A 66 21.19 -11.95 25.43
CA LEU A 66 22.32 -11.87 24.48
C LEU A 66 21.92 -11.66 23.02
N ALA A 67 20.69 -12.02 22.67
CA ALA A 67 20.31 -12.21 21.28
C ALA A 67 19.15 -11.34 20.84
N SER A 68 18.55 -10.56 21.74
CA SER A 68 17.48 -9.66 21.36
C SER A 68 17.76 -8.23 21.79
N ALA A 69 17.37 -7.32 20.93
CA ALA A 69 17.45 -5.89 21.12
C ALA A 69 16.06 -5.32 20.90
N ARG A 70 15.73 -4.29 21.65
CA ARG A 70 14.52 -3.52 21.49
C ARG A 70 14.89 -2.08 21.25
N ILE A 71 14.36 -1.55 20.17
CA ILE A 71 14.58 -0.19 19.69
C ILE A 71 13.29 0.57 19.92
N TYR A 72 13.36 1.73 20.56
CA TYR A 72 12.23 2.60 20.83
C TYR A 72 12.34 3.89 20.03
N GLY A 73 11.21 4.40 19.55
CA GLY A 73 11.12 5.66 18.81
C GLY A 73 12.03 5.68 17.58
N LEU A 74 11.94 4.64 16.74
CA LEU A 74 12.71 4.56 15.51
C LEU A 74 12.12 5.53 14.49
N GLN A 75 12.92 6.49 14.05
CA GLN A 75 12.54 7.46 13.03
C GLN A 75 13.45 7.30 11.82
N LEU A 76 12.84 7.14 10.66
CA LEU A 76 13.50 7.00 9.37
C LEU A 76 13.08 8.16 8.48
N ASP A 77 14.00 9.09 8.26
CA ASP A 77 13.85 10.13 7.25
C ASP A 77 14.35 9.56 5.93
N LEU A 78 13.44 9.39 4.98
CA LEU A 78 13.74 8.89 3.64
C LEU A 78 14.18 10.04 2.73
N VAL A 79 14.97 9.71 1.71
CA VAL A 79 15.36 10.66 0.66
C VAL A 79 14.09 11.36 0.13
N PRO A 80 14.02 12.70 0.08
CA PRO A 80 12.84 13.39 -0.39
C PRO A 80 12.46 12.96 -1.80
N ALA A 81 11.18 12.73 -2.04
CA ALA A 81 10.70 12.42 -3.37
C ALA A 81 10.65 13.73 -4.18
N LYS A 82 11.31 13.72 -5.35
CA LYS A 82 11.25 14.81 -6.32
C LYS A 82 9.97 14.67 -7.14
N PHE A 83 9.11 15.66 -7.08
CA PHE A 83 7.92 15.73 -7.91
C PHE A 83 8.03 16.92 -8.85
N VAL A 84 8.11 16.66 -10.15
CA VAL A 84 8.02 17.71 -11.16
C VAL A 84 6.53 18.05 -11.33
N ARG A 85 6.18 19.30 -11.05
CA ARG A 85 4.85 19.85 -11.27
C ARG A 85 4.63 20.10 -12.78
N PRO A 86 3.38 20.22 -13.26
CA PRO A 86 3.08 20.49 -14.67
C PRO A 86 3.67 21.81 -15.19
N ASP A 87 3.95 22.76 -14.29
CA ASP A 87 4.63 24.04 -14.55
C ASP A 87 6.16 23.90 -14.71
N GLY A 88 6.71 22.69 -14.54
CA GLY A 88 8.14 22.40 -14.61
C GLY A 88 8.89 22.63 -13.29
N LEU A 89 8.24 23.13 -12.24
CA LEU A 89 8.87 23.31 -10.94
C LEU A 89 9.01 21.97 -10.22
N THR A 90 10.17 21.72 -9.62
CA THR A 90 10.40 20.51 -8.83
C THR A 90 10.11 20.78 -7.37
N GLU A 91 9.15 20.07 -6.80
CA GLU A 91 8.83 20.08 -5.39
C GLU A 91 9.47 18.88 -4.70
N LEU A 92 10.15 19.14 -3.58
CA LEU A 92 10.73 18.10 -2.74
C LEU A 92 9.75 17.79 -1.62
N VAL A 93 9.17 16.60 -1.65
CA VAL A 93 8.27 16.14 -0.59
C VAL A 93 9.09 15.29 0.38
N THR A 94 9.18 15.75 1.62
CA THR A 94 9.81 15.01 2.71
C THR A 94 8.99 13.75 3.00
N ARG A 95 9.69 12.68 3.38
CA ARG A 95 9.11 11.39 3.65
C ARG A 95 9.71 10.87 4.93
N ARG A 96 8.88 10.60 5.92
CA ARG A 96 9.32 10.14 7.23
C ARG A 96 8.46 8.97 7.66
N VAL A 97 9.08 8.04 8.36
CA VAL A 97 8.43 6.91 9.01
C VAL A 97 8.86 6.95 10.47
N ALA A 98 7.89 7.00 11.37
CA ALA A 98 8.12 6.86 12.79
C ALA A 98 7.52 5.51 13.24
N LEU A 99 8.24 4.80 14.11
CA LEU A 99 7.80 3.54 14.69
C LEU A 99 8.04 3.60 16.20
N ASP A 100 7.02 3.30 16.99
CA ASP A 100 7.11 3.34 18.45
C ASP A 100 8.12 2.34 19.00
N GLN A 101 8.07 1.09 18.53
CA GLN A 101 8.92 0.02 19.04
C GLN A 101 9.24 -1.02 17.97
N VAL A 102 10.52 -1.43 17.92
CA VAL A 102 11.00 -2.55 17.09
C VAL A 102 11.74 -3.54 17.98
N ASP A 103 11.16 -4.72 18.15
CA ASP A 103 11.78 -5.87 18.82
C ASP A 103 12.55 -6.70 17.77
N VAL A 104 13.87 -6.79 17.89
CA VAL A 104 14.75 -7.59 17.04
C VAL A 104 15.29 -8.75 17.86
N SER A 105 15.18 -9.97 17.37
CA SER A 105 15.73 -11.17 18.02
C SER A 105 16.50 -12.03 17.04
N LEU A 106 17.65 -12.52 17.47
CA LEU A 106 18.59 -13.35 16.74
C LEU A 106 18.51 -14.76 17.30
N SER A 107 18.39 -15.75 16.43
CA SER A 107 18.43 -17.15 16.85
C SER A 107 19.88 -17.63 17.02
N LEU A 108 20.48 -17.47 18.21
CA LEU A 108 21.85 -17.91 18.52
C LEU A 108 22.10 -19.40 18.21
N PHE A 109 21.14 -20.28 18.50
CA PHE A 109 21.28 -21.70 18.22
C PHE A 109 21.38 -22.01 16.73
N LYS A 110 20.64 -21.28 15.88
CA LYS A 110 20.72 -21.46 14.42
C LYS A 110 22.07 -20.97 13.88
N LEU A 111 22.64 -19.94 14.50
CA LEU A 111 23.96 -19.41 14.15
C LEU A 111 25.08 -20.43 14.39
N LEU A 112 24.98 -21.27 15.43
CA LEU A 112 25.91 -22.38 15.67
C LEU A 112 25.89 -23.45 14.55
N VAL A 113 24.78 -23.54 13.81
CA VAL A 113 24.61 -24.46 12.66
C VAL A 113 24.81 -23.72 11.32
N GLY A 114 25.35 -22.50 11.35
CA GLY A 114 25.63 -21.70 10.15
C GLY A 114 24.40 -21.07 9.50
N LYS A 115 23.25 -21.04 10.16
CA LYS A 115 22.01 -20.41 9.65
C LYS A 115 21.69 -19.16 10.45
N MET A 116 21.72 -18.00 9.82
CA MET A 116 21.27 -16.75 10.46
C MET A 116 19.76 -16.60 10.27
N ALA A 117 19.03 -16.56 11.38
CA ALA A 117 17.60 -16.21 11.39
C ALA A 117 17.39 -15.03 12.34
N VAL A 118 16.76 -13.99 11.80
CA VAL A 118 16.40 -12.77 12.50
C VAL A 118 14.88 -12.69 12.56
N THR A 119 14.32 -12.48 13.74
CA THR A 119 12.89 -12.25 13.92
C THR A 119 12.70 -10.81 14.39
N VAL A 120 11.93 -10.03 13.62
CA VAL A 120 11.62 -8.64 13.92
C VAL A 120 10.13 -8.52 14.24
N THR A 121 9.76 -7.73 15.23
CA THR A 121 8.35 -7.40 15.51
C THR A 121 8.26 -5.90 15.72
N VAL A 122 7.46 -5.25 14.91
CA VAL A 122 7.22 -3.80 14.98
C VAL A 122 5.91 -3.57 15.70
N LYS A 123 5.88 -2.61 16.61
CA LYS A 123 4.67 -2.15 17.30
C LYS A 123 4.58 -0.65 17.12
N ASP A 124 3.39 -0.19 16.76
CA ASP A 124 3.14 1.22 16.46
C ASP A 124 1.67 1.54 16.67
N GLY A 125 1.36 2.60 17.42
CA GLY A 125 -0.02 3.06 17.63
C GLY A 125 -0.99 2.01 18.22
N GLY A 126 -0.47 1.03 18.96
CA GLY A 126 -1.24 -0.13 19.47
C GLY A 126 -1.34 -1.33 18.50
N GLY A 127 -0.95 -1.15 17.25
CA GLY A 127 -0.86 -2.20 16.24
C GLY A 127 0.45 -2.98 16.29
N VAL A 128 0.48 -4.12 15.61
CA VAL A 128 1.63 -5.03 15.54
C VAL A 128 1.85 -5.51 14.10
N LEU A 129 3.08 -5.39 13.61
CA LEU A 129 3.56 -5.99 12.37
C LEU A 129 4.65 -7.00 12.72
N GLY A 130 4.33 -8.28 12.59
CA GLY A 130 5.24 -9.38 12.85
C GLY A 130 4.62 -10.52 13.68
N PRO A 131 5.37 -11.61 13.88
CA PRO A 131 6.81 -11.72 13.62
C PRO A 131 7.17 -11.70 12.13
N LEU A 132 8.18 -10.88 11.78
CA LEU A 132 8.89 -10.86 10.52
C LEU A 132 10.12 -11.78 10.66
N GLU A 133 10.09 -12.95 10.03
CA GLU A 133 11.22 -13.87 9.99
C GLU A 133 12.06 -13.63 8.73
N ILE A 134 13.35 -13.36 8.92
CA ILE A 134 14.34 -13.18 7.86
C ILE A 134 15.37 -14.30 8.02
N THR A 135 15.40 -15.22 7.06
CA THR A 135 16.38 -16.33 7.04
C THR A 135 17.20 -16.27 5.77
N ARG A 136 18.52 -16.24 5.90
CA ARG A 136 19.46 -16.27 4.76
C ARG A 136 20.08 -17.64 4.63
N PHE A 137 19.96 -18.28 3.46
CA PHE A 137 20.58 -19.57 3.17
C PHE A 137 20.81 -19.76 1.67
N GLY A 138 21.97 -20.26 1.27
CA GLY A 138 22.22 -20.69 -0.11
C GLY A 138 22.00 -19.61 -1.19
N GLY A 139 22.34 -18.35 -0.91
CA GLY A 139 22.10 -17.23 -1.84
C GLY A 139 20.66 -16.74 -1.91
N ARG A 140 19.79 -17.24 -1.02
CA ARG A 140 18.40 -16.81 -0.89
C ARG A 140 18.13 -16.14 0.45
N VAL A 141 17.22 -15.17 0.44
CA VAL A 141 16.70 -14.50 1.63
C VAL A 141 15.20 -14.76 1.70
N LEU A 142 14.79 -15.62 2.62
CA LEU A 142 13.39 -15.84 2.92
C LEU A 142 12.92 -14.78 3.92
N VAL A 143 11.90 -14.03 3.54
CA VAL A 143 11.21 -13.04 4.36
C VAL A 143 9.77 -13.50 4.55
N ALA A 144 9.33 -13.67 5.78
CA ALA A 144 7.95 -14.06 6.10
C ALA A 144 7.37 -13.14 7.18
N VAL A 145 6.18 -12.59 6.95
CA VAL A 145 5.35 -11.91 7.95
C VAL A 145 4.08 -12.73 8.08
N ASP A 146 3.92 -13.39 9.22
CA ASP A 146 2.77 -14.27 9.44
C ASP A 146 1.56 -13.54 10.02
N ASN A 147 1.77 -12.37 10.60
CA ASN A 147 0.75 -11.63 11.30
C ASN A 147 0.96 -10.11 11.19
N ILE A 148 -0.08 -9.43 10.73
CA ILE A 148 -0.26 -7.99 10.84
C ILE A 148 -1.58 -7.82 11.56
N ARG A 149 -1.59 -7.01 12.62
CA ARG A 149 -2.78 -6.75 13.42
C ARG A 149 -2.88 -5.29 13.74
N ASP A 150 -3.99 -4.69 13.32
CA ASP A 150 -4.38 -3.32 13.66
C ASP A 150 -3.23 -2.30 13.46
N PHE A 151 -2.36 -2.52 12.47
CA PHE A 151 -1.14 -1.74 12.26
C PHE A 151 -1.45 -0.43 11.52
N PRO A 152 -1.15 0.75 12.09
CA PRO A 152 -1.50 2.01 11.45
C PRO A 152 -0.73 2.21 10.15
N VAL A 153 -1.39 2.81 9.15
CA VAL A 153 -0.73 3.22 7.91
C VAL A 153 0.07 4.50 8.18
N PRO A 154 1.38 4.55 7.85
CA PRO A 154 2.19 5.75 8.06
C PRO A 154 1.66 6.94 7.25
N ASP A 155 1.24 8.00 7.94
CA ASP A 155 0.62 9.20 7.36
C ASP A 155 1.64 10.19 6.75
N GLU A 156 2.88 10.14 7.24
CA GLU A 156 4.02 10.91 6.72
C GLU A 156 4.72 10.25 5.52
N LEU A 157 4.24 9.09 5.07
CA LEU A 157 4.77 8.38 3.91
C LEU A 157 3.83 8.49 2.70
N PRO A 158 3.94 9.55 1.88
CA PRO A 158 3.10 9.68 0.70
C PRO A 158 3.41 8.55 -0.29
N LEU A 159 2.39 7.73 -0.57
CA LEU A 159 2.44 6.70 -1.61
C LEU A 159 1.91 7.32 -2.91
N PHE A 160 2.73 7.30 -3.96
CA PHE A 160 2.40 7.93 -5.24
C PHE A 160 2.01 9.42 -5.14
N GLY A 161 2.57 10.12 -4.14
CA GLY A 161 2.27 11.54 -3.88
C GLY A 161 0.98 11.79 -3.12
N VAL A 162 0.30 10.74 -2.65
CA VAL A 162 -0.92 10.83 -1.83
C VAL A 162 -0.60 10.33 -0.42
N LYS A 163 -1.02 11.10 0.59
CA LYS A 163 -0.93 10.68 1.99
C LYS A 163 -2.14 9.81 2.33
N PHE A 164 -1.91 8.73 3.05
CA PHE A 164 -2.95 7.80 3.45
C PHE A 164 -3.02 7.73 4.97
N GLN A 165 -4.23 7.57 5.49
CA GLN A 165 -4.51 7.24 6.88
C GLN A 165 -5.35 5.97 6.92
N GLY A 166 -5.33 5.27 8.04
CA GLY A 166 -6.14 4.08 8.29
C GLY A 166 -5.32 2.98 8.96
N VAL A 167 -5.85 1.75 8.94
CA VAL A 167 -5.29 0.63 9.68
C VAL A 167 -5.24 -0.62 8.82
N LEU A 168 -4.13 -1.35 8.88
CA LEU A 168 -3.98 -2.69 8.33
C LEU A 168 -4.39 -3.71 9.39
N ASN A 169 -5.56 -4.32 9.19
CA ASN A 169 -6.17 -5.21 10.17
C ASN A 169 -5.56 -6.61 10.13
N GLU A 170 -5.26 -7.10 8.92
CA GLU A 170 -4.73 -8.43 8.67
C GLU A 170 -3.72 -8.37 7.54
N GLY A 171 -2.74 -9.27 7.57
CA GLY A 171 -1.87 -9.45 6.42
C GLY A 171 -0.85 -10.55 6.60
N ARG A 172 -0.42 -11.09 5.46
CA ARG A 172 0.63 -12.08 5.35
C ARG A 172 1.53 -11.70 4.19
N ILE A 173 2.84 -11.81 4.42
CA ILE A 173 3.85 -11.57 3.39
C ILE A 173 4.78 -12.76 3.38
N ARG A 174 5.05 -13.32 2.22
CA ARG A 174 6.10 -14.32 2.02
C ARG A 174 6.88 -13.94 0.78
N LEU A 175 8.20 -13.86 0.90
CA LEU A 175 9.09 -13.55 -0.20
C LEU A 175 10.33 -14.44 -0.07
N ASP A 176 10.54 -15.31 -1.04
CA ASP A 176 11.82 -15.99 -1.27
C ASP A 176 12.62 -15.17 -2.29
N TYR A 177 13.51 -14.32 -1.77
CA TYR A 177 14.32 -13.42 -2.58
C TYR A 177 15.61 -14.10 -3.04
N ASP A 178 15.84 -14.15 -4.35
CA ASP A 178 17.09 -14.64 -4.94
C ASP A 178 18.11 -13.50 -5.05
N GLU A 179 19.23 -13.60 -4.33
CA GLU A 179 20.27 -12.57 -4.33
C GLU A 179 20.99 -12.46 -5.68
N ALA A 180 21.08 -13.55 -6.46
CA ALA A 180 21.82 -13.58 -7.72
C ALA A 180 21.02 -12.96 -8.86
N SER A 181 19.72 -13.23 -8.92
CA SER A 181 18.84 -12.77 -9.99
C SER A 181 17.91 -11.61 -9.58
N GLY A 182 17.90 -11.24 -8.30
CA GLY A 182 17.01 -10.24 -7.74
C GLY A 182 15.55 -10.65 -7.81
N LEU A 183 14.65 -9.68 -8.00
CA LEU A 183 13.20 -9.93 -8.09
C LEU A 183 12.82 -10.89 -9.24
N VAL A 184 13.67 -11.03 -10.26
CA VAL A 184 13.37 -11.86 -11.43
C VAL A 184 13.46 -13.35 -11.15
N GLY A 185 14.31 -13.81 -10.23
CA GLY A 185 14.27 -15.23 -9.78
C GLY A 185 13.67 -15.40 -8.39
N SER A 186 13.01 -14.36 -7.87
CA SER A 186 12.31 -14.40 -6.60
C SER A 186 10.88 -14.90 -6.77
N GLU A 187 10.32 -15.45 -5.69
CA GLU A 187 8.92 -15.86 -5.60
C GLU A 187 8.29 -15.31 -4.31
N GLY A 188 7.00 -15.00 -4.33
CA GLY A 188 6.35 -14.49 -3.13
C GLY A 188 4.85 -14.29 -3.25
N ASP A 189 4.22 -14.12 -2.10
CA ASP A 189 2.79 -13.92 -1.92
C ASP A 189 2.56 -12.81 -0.89
N PHE A 190 1.68 -11.88 -1.20
CA PHE A 190 1.35 -10.75 -0.35
C PHE A 190 -0.18 -10.66 -0.26
N GLU A 191 -0.69 -10.78 0.95
CA GLU A 191 -2.10 -10.63 1.27
C GLU A 191 -2.22 -9.54 2.33
N LEU A 192 -2.99 -8.49 2.07
CA LEU A 192 -3.23 -7.40 3.01
C LEU A 192 -4.71 -7.07 3.05
N LYS A 193 -5.22 -6.83 4.26
CA LYS A 193 -6.55 -6.27 4.49
C LYS A 193 -6.45 -5.06 5.40
N GLY A 194 -7.09 -3.99 4.99
CA GLY A 194 -7.13 -2.74 5.74
C GLY A 194 -8.55 -2.23 5.91
N SER A 195 -8.72 -1.31 6.87
CA SER A 195 -9.98 -0.62 7.09
C SER A 195 -9.76 0.83 7.45
N GLY A 196 -10.82 1.64 7.30
CA GLY A 196 -10.78 3.06 7.59
C GLY A 196 -9.78 3.82 6.72
N LEU A 197 -9.46 3.32 5.53
CA LEU A 197 -8.50 3.97 4.66
C LEU A 197 -9.04 5.30 4.14
N ARG A 198 -8.21 6.33 4.22
CA ARG A 198 -8.52 7.67 3.74
C ARG A 198 -7.32 8.24 2.99
N ALA A 199 -7.55 8.79 1.80
CA ALA A 199 -6.57 9.64 1.13
C ALA A 199 -6.78 11.08 1.62
N VAL A 200 -5.72 11.68 2.17
CA VAL A 200 -5.76 13.01 2.78
C VAL A 200 -5.45 14.06 1.73
N ALA A 201 -6.40 14.97 1.49
CA ALA A 201 -6.33 16.08 0.53
C ALA A 201 -5.54 15.77 -0.77
N PRO A 202 -5.93 14.73 -1.54
CA PRO A 202 -5.18 14.34 -2.73
C PRO A 202 -5.23 15.44 -3.78
N VAL A 203 -4.12 15.61 -4.51
CA VAL A 203 -3.98 16.62 -5.56
C VAL A 203 -4.02 15.95 -6.92
N LEU A 204 -5.06 16.22 -7.70
CA LEU A 204 -5.14 15.84 -9.10
C LEU A 204 -4.33 16.81 -9.95
N ARG A 205 -3.55 16.27 -10.89
CA ARG A 205 -2.75 17.08 -11.80
C ARG A 205 -3.32 16.95 -13.21
N SER A 206 -3.86 18.03 -13.72
CA SER A 206 -4.34 18.12 -15.10
C SER A 206 -3.42 19.02 -15.91
N LYS A 207 -3.07 18.59 -17.14
CA LYS A 207 -2.34 19.45 -18.08
C LYS A 207 -3.13 20.70 -18.47
N THR A 208 -4.46 20.63 -18.45
CA THR A 208 -5.34 21.73 -18.90
C THR A 208 -5.74 22.67 -17.78
N GLN A 209 -5.79 22.21 -16.53
CA GLN A 209 -6.29 23.00 -15.40
C GLN A 209 -5.27 23.17 -14.25
N GLY A 210 -4.08 22.59 -14.38
CA GLY A 210 -3.07 22.62 -13.32
C GLY A 210 -3.41 21.64 -12.18
N ASN A 211 -2.98 21.99 -10.97
CA ASN A 211 -3.16 21.16 -9.79
C ASN A 211 -4.49 21.50 -9.10
N VAL A 212 -5.37 20.52 -8.97
CA VAL A 212 -6.66 20.62 -8.28
C VAL A 212 -6.59 19.80 -7.00
N ALA A 213 -6.63 20.46 -5.85
CA ALA A 213 -6.75 19.80 -4.56
C ALA A 213 -8.19 19.31 -4.38
N LEU A 214 -8.36 18.03 -4.07
CA LEU A 214 -9.63 17.44 -3.70
C LEU A 214 -9.83 17.53 -2.18
N SER A 215 -11.07 17.31 -1.73
CA SER A 215 -11.29 17.00 -0.32
C SER A 215 -10.68 15.64 0.04
N ASP A 216 -10.54 15.36 1.34
CA ASP A 216 -10.28 14.01 1.82
C ASP A 216 -11.23 12.99 1.16
N VAL A 217 -10.69 11.81 0.86
CA VAL A 217 -11.40 10.75 0.15
C VAL A 217 -11.44 9.50 1.02
N ASN A 218 -12.65 9.07 1.39
CA ASN A 218 -12.84 7.82 2.13
C ASN A 218 -12.79 6.62 1.20
N LEU A 219 -11.72 5.82 1.34
CA LEU A 219 -11.47 4.60 0.57
C LEU A 219 -11.98 3.34 1.28
N GLY A 220 -12.40 3.45 2.54
CA GLY A 220 -13.02 2.38 3.32
C GLY A 220 -12.11 1.16 3.53
N GLY A 221 -12.59 -0.01 3.12
CA GLY A 221 -11.86 -1.28 3.25
C GLY A 221 -10.88 -1.51 2.10
N LEU A 222 -9.71 -2.08 2.39
CA LEU A 222 -8.74 -2.56 1.40
C LEU A 222 -8.65 -4.08 1.45
N ILE A 223 -8.62 -4.71 0.28
CA ILE A 223 -8.19 -6.09 0.10
C ILE A 223 -7.15 -6.08 -1.02
N LEU A 224 -5.94 -6.57 -0.75
CA LEU A 224 -4.86 -6.64 -1.72
C LEU A 224 -4.24 -8.05 -1.69
N GLU A 225 -4.18 -8.68 -2.85
CA GLU A 225 -3.56 -9.98 -3.09
C GLU A 225 -2.62 -9.85 -4.28
N VAL A 226 -1.32 -10.06 -4.04
CA VAL A 226 -0.25 -9.95 -5.03
C VAL A 226 0.60 -11.20 -5.00
N HIS A 227 0.89 -11.75 -6.17
CA HIS A 227 1.80 -12.88 -6.34
C HIS A 227 3.02 -12.45 -7.15
N LEU A 228 4.20 -12.93 -6.76
CA LEU A 228 5.46 -12.78 -7.47
C LEU A 228 5.95 -14.17 -7.86
N GLY A 229 6.28 -14.36 -9.13
CA GLY A 229 6.88 -15.61 -9.59
C GLY A 229 6.73 -15.80 -11.10
N LYS A 230 7.08 -16.99 -11.57
CA LYS A 230 6.94 -17.33 -12.99
C LYS A 230 5.46 -17.37 -13.39
N ARG A 231 5.13 -16.73 -14.50
CA ARG A 231 3.76 -16.66 -15.04
C ARG A 231 3.09 -18.03 -15.14
N GLN A 232 3.79 -19.05 -15.64
CA GLN A 232 3.24 -20.41 -15.80
C GLN A 232 2.86 -21.14 -14.49
N ASN A 233 3.42 -20.71 -13.36
CA ASN A 233 3.15 -21.29 -12.05
C ASN A 233 1.91 -20.69 -11.39
N MET A 234 1.45 -19.53 -11.87
CA MET A 234 0.31 -18.81 -11.30
C MET A 234 -1.02 -19.39 -11.76
N ILE A 235 -1.98 -19.50 -10.84
CA ILE A 235 -3.29 -20.12 -11.08
C ILE A 235 -4.06 -19.40 -12.19
N GLY A 236 -4.01 -18.07 -12.22
CA GLY A 236 -4.71 -17.23 -13.21
C GLY A 236 -4.18 -17.34 -14.65
N PHE A 237 -3.01 -17.95 -14.85
CA PHE A 237 -2.34 -18.03 -16.16
C PHE A 237 -2.04 -19.46 -16.61
N LYS A 238 -2.69 -20.47 -16.00
CA LYS A 238 -2.49 -21.89 -16.38
C LYS A 238 -2.85 -22.17 -17.85
N SER A 239 -3.78 -21.43 -18.44
CA SER A 239 -4.14 -21.55 -19.87
C SER A 239 -3.04 -21.04 -20.81
N ASP A 240 -2.17 -20.16 -20.34
CA ASP A 240 -1.15 -19.47 -21.15
C ASP A 240 0.19 -20.23 -21.20
N ARG A 241 0.24 -21.49 -20.74
CA ARG A 241 1.49 -22.30 -20.71
C ARG A 241 2.16 -22.48 -22.06
N ARG A 242 1.43 -22.30 -23.17
CA ARG A 242 1.97 -22.37 -24.54
C ARG A 242 2.45 -21.02 -25.08
N SER A 243 2.31 -19.95 -24.29
CA SER A 243 2.78 -18.61 -24.67
C SER A 243 4.29 -18.55 -24.63
N PRO A 244 4.95 -17.86 -25.58
CA PRO A 244 6.40 -17.61 -25.53
C PRO A 244 6.81 -16.80 -24.28
N LEU A 245 5.85 -16.26 -23.53
CA LEU A 245 6.05 -15.48 -22.30
C LEU A 245 5.85 -16.31 -21.02
N ALA A 246 5.69 -17.63 -21.12
CA ALA A 246 5.35 -18.50 -19.98
C ALA A 246 6.42 -18.53 -18.87
N ASP A 247 7.69 -18.39 -19.25
CA ASP A 247 8.84 -18.39 -18.33
C ASP A 247 9.17 -17.01 -17.72
N GLU A 248 8.44 -15.95 -18.10
CA GLU A 248 8.67 -14.62 -17.56
C GLU A 248 8.20 -14.52 -16.10
N THR A 249 9.02 -13.89 -15.26
CA THR A 249 8.65 -13.55 -13.89
C THR A 249 7.81 -12.29 -13.89
N ILE A 250 6.66 -12.37 -13.24
CA ILE A 250 5.69 -11.29 -13.17
C ILE A 250 5.30 -11.02 -11.72
N ILE A 251 4.93 -9.77 -11.44
CA ILE A 251 4.11 -9.40 -10.29
C ILE A 251 2.67 -9.41 -10.79
N HIS A 252 1.87 -10.34 -10.28
CA HIS A 252 0.45 -10.48 -10.60
C HIS A 252 -0.38 -9.88 -9.48
N LEU A 253 -1.21 -8.89 -9.82
CA LEU A 253 -2.21 -8.35 -8.92
C LEU A 253 -3.47 -9.21 -9.08
N ALA A 254 -3.60 -10.24 -8.24
CA ALA A 254 -4.72 -11.17 -8.30
C ALA A 254 -6.03 -10.47 -7.93
N ARG A 255 -5.97 -9.67 -6.85
CA ARG A 255 -7.08 -8.88 -6.37
C ARG A 255 -6.56 -7.58 -5.76
N ALA A 256 -7.14 -6.45 -6.16
CA ALA A 256 -7.02 -5.23 -5.38
C ALA A 256 -8.37 -4.53 -5.37
N GLU A 257 -8.93 -4.37 -4.17
CA GLU A 257 -10.26 -3.83 -3.95
C GLU A 257 -10.19 -2.74 -2.88
N LEU A 258 -10.82 -1.61 -3.19
CA LEU A 258 -11.11 -0.55 -2.24
C LEU A 258 -12.63 -0.39 -2.20
N ASP A 259 -13.22 -0.58 -1.02
CA ASP A 259 -14.66 -0.46 -0.79
C ASP A 259 -14.94 0.70 0.16
N GLY A 260 -14.98 1.91 -0.40
CA GLY A 260 -15.21 3.15 0.31
C GLY A 260 -16.58 3.76 0.06
N THR A 261 -16.98 4.67 0.96
CA THR A 261 -18.21 5.48 0.79
C THR A 261 -18.07 6.50 -0.32
N ASP A 262 -16.86 7.01 -0.54
CA ASP A 262 -16.61 8.06 -1.53
C ASP A 262 -16.19 7.46 -2.87
N VAL A 263 -15.35 6.42 -2.81
CA VAL A 263 -14.74 5.78 -3.97
C VAL A 263 -14.73 4.28 -3.76
N LYS A 264 -15.07 3.55 -4.83
CA LYS A 264 -14.76 2.12 -4.93
C LYS A 264 -13.82 1.88 -6.09
N ILE A 265 -12.84 1.03 -5.89
CA ILE A 265 -11.87 0.63 -6.92
C ILE A 265 -11.78 -0.88 -6.91
N LEU A 266 -11.76 -1.48 -8.10
CA LEU A 266 -11.57 -2.90 -8.28
C LEU A 266 -10.57 -3.14 -9.41
N ILE A 267 -9.55 -3.93 -9.11
CA ILE A 267 -8.55 -4.45 -10.05
C ILE A 267 -8.68 -5.96 -10.01
N GLU A 268 -8.93 -6.57 -11.16
CA GLU A 268 -9.22 -8.00 -11.26
C GLU A 268 -8.25 -8.73 -12.19
N GLY A 269 -7.68 -9.83 -11.69
CA GLY A 269 -7.37 -11.08 -12.39
C GLY A 269 -6.27 -11.09 -13.47
N GLN A 270 -6.13 -10.05 -14.27
CA GLN A 270 -5.23 -10.00 -15.43
C GLN A 270 -4.17 -8.88 -15.33
N SER A 271 -4.15 -8.18 -14.21
CA SER A 271 -3.23 -7.07 -13.97
C SER A 271 -1.83 -7.60 -13.62
N THR A 272 -0.84 -7.25 -14.43
CA THR A 272 0.52 -7.79 -14.32
C THR A 272 1.59 -6.71 -14.49
N ILE A 273 2.72 -6.90 -13.81
CA ILE A 273 3.96 -6.16 -14.04
C ILE A 273 5.03 -7.17 -14.40
N ARG A 274 5.49 -7.13 -15.64
CA ARG A 274 6.53 -8.01 -16.15
C ARG A 274 7.90 -7.49 -15.75
N LEU A 275 8.66 -8.34 -15.09
CA LEU A 275 10.03 -8.07 -14.69
C LEU A 275 10.99 -8.48 -15.79
N ALA A 276 12.02 -7.68 -16.01
CA ALA A 276 13.07 -7.96 -16.98
C ALA A 276 14.41 -8.13 -16.26
N GLN A 277 15.16 -9.18 -16.61
CA GLN A 277 16.46 -9.47 -16.01
C GLN A 277 17.45 -8.32 -16.26
N GLY A 278 18.18 -7.94 -15.20
CA GLY A 278 19.18 -6.86 -15.26
C GLY A 278 18.60 -5.45 -15.41
N ARG A 279 17.28 -5.29 -15.41
CA ARG A 279 16.62 -3.98 -15.45
C ARG A 279 16.07 -3.58 -14.09
N SER A 280 15.97 -2.29 -13.87
CA SER A 280 15.32 -1.75 -12.67
C SER A 280 13.81 -2.01 -12.70
N LEU A 281 13.18 -2.04 -11.53
CA LEU A 281 11.71 -2.17 -11.43
C LEU A 281 10.98 -1.03 -12.18
N ALA A 282 11.59 0.16 -12.23
CA ALA A 282 11.09 1.32 -12.97
C ALA A 282 10.93 1.10 -14.49
N GLU A 283 11.72 0.18 -15.07
CA GLU A 283 11.67 -0.21 -16.48
C GLU A 283 10.79 -1.43 -16.74
N SER A 284 10.18 -1.99 -15.69
CA SER A 284 9.28 -3.14 -15.82
C SER A 284 8.02 -2.75 -16.58
N MET A 285 7.51 -3.68 -17.40
CA MET A 285 6.34 -3.42 -18.24
C MET A 285 5.07 -3.76 -17.46
N MET A 286 4.27 -2.74 -17.20
CA MET A 286 3.00 -2.84 -16.49
C MET A 286 1.84 -2.95 -17.47
N ASN A 287 0.84 -3.73 -17.10
CA ASN A 287 -0.49 -3.75 -17.68
C ASN A 287 -1.51 -3.96 -16.55
N ILE A 288 -2.14 -2.88 -16.09
CA ILE A 288 -3.15 -2.91 -15.02
C ILE A 288 -4.48 -2.45 -15.60
N GLU A 289 -5.52 -3.22 -15.35
CA GLU A 289 -6.90 -2.85 -15.64
C GLU A 289 -7.65 -2.66 -14.32
N ALA A 290 -8.26 -1.47 -14.17
CA ALA A 290 -9.03 -1.11 -12.99
C ALA A 290 -10.40 -0.57 -13.40
N ALA A 291 -11.41 -0.84 -12.57
CA ALA A 291 -12.69 -0.16 -12.59
C ALA A 291 -12.84 0.65 -11.32
N PHE A 292 -13.46 1.83 -11.41
CA PHE A 292 -13.79 2.63 -10.24
C PHE A 292 -15.16 3.28 -10.36
N SER A 293 -15.76 3.59 -9.21
CA SER A 293 -16.94 4.48 -9.08
C SER A 293 -16.67 5.54 -8.05
N LEU A 294 -17.26 6.70 -8.26
CA LEU A 294 -17.29 7.82 -7.33
C LEU A 294 -18.74 8.02 -6.86
N ALA A 295 -18.94 8.25 -5.57
CA ALA A 295 -20.26 8.60 -5.04
C ALA A 295 -20.64 10.04 -5.42
N ASP A 296 -21.92 10.29 -5.69
CA ASP A 296 -22.41 11.65 -5.98
C ASP A 296 -22.25 12.57 -4.76
N VAL A 297 -22.47 12.06 -3.55
CA VAL A 297 -22.22 12.79 -2.28
C VAL A 297 -20.76 13.25 -2.17
N PHE A 298 -19.80 12.47 -2.70
CA PHE A 298 -18.40 12.88 -2.73
C PHE A 298 -18.17 13.99 -3.76
N LEU A 299 -18.74 13.88 -4.96
CA LEU A 299 -18.62 14.88 -6.02
C LEU A 299 -19.22 16.23 -5.63
N ASP A 300 -20.34 16.21 -4.89
CA ASP A 300 -21.08 17.40 -4.47
C ASP A 300 -20.69 17.89 -3.06
N ARG A 301 -19.67 17.28 -2.45
CA ARG A 301 -19.19 17.63 -1.10
C ARG A 301 -18.78 19.10 -1.04
N LYS A 302 -19.43 19.83 -0.14
CA LYS A 302 -19.10 21.21 0.22
C LYS A 302 -18.03 21.21 1.31
N VAL A 303 -16.97 21.97 1.10
CA VAL A 303 -15.87 22.16 2.04
C VAL A 303 -15.69 23.66 2.27
N THR A 304 -15.70 24.07 3.53
CA THR A 304 -15.42 25.46 3.90
C THR A 304 -13.92 25.66 4.02
N VAL A 305 -13.34 26.50 3.16
CA VAL A 305 -11.91 26.86 3.17
C VAL A 305 -11.82 28.37 3.30
N ASN A 306 -11.21 28.86 4.38
CA ASN A 306 -11.10 30.30 4.66
C ASN A 306 -12.45 31.02 4.59
N GLU A 307 -13.48 30.48 5.28
CA GLU A 307 -14.86 31.01 5.30
C GLU A 307 -15.62 30.95 3.95
N GLU A 308 -14.98 30.50 2.88
CA GLU A 308 -15.62 30.30 1.57
C GLU A 308 -16.05 28.84 1.39
N VAL A 309 -17.33 28.62 1.07
CA VAL A 309 -17.86 27.29 0.77
C VAL A 309 -17.51 26.92 -0.68
N ARG A 310 -16.68 25.90 -0.86
CA ARG A 310 -16.25 25.40 -2.18
C ARG A 310 -16.68 23.95 -2.38
N THR A 311 -16.83 23.54 -3.65
CA THR A 311 -17.09 22.15 -4.05
C THR A 311 -15.90 21.61 -4.86
N PRO A 312 -14.75 21.33 -4.19
CA PRO A 312 -13.50 21.02 -4.89
C PRO A 312 -13.60 19.78 -5.80
N ASN A 313 -14.49 18.84 -5.45
CA ASN A 313 -14.65 17.58 -6.18
C ASN A 313 -15.57 17.70 -7.40
N SER A 314 -16.33 18.79 -7.55
CA SER A 314 -17.24 19.00 -8.69
C SER A 314 -16.51 18.97 -10.04
N PHE A 315 -15.22 19.33 -10.04
CA PHE A 315 -14.36 19.22 -11.20
C PHE A 315 -14.27 17.79 -11.76
N LEU A 316 -14.27 16.76 -10.90
CA LEU A 316 -14.24 15.36 -11.34
C LEU A 316 -15.46 15.01 -12.19
N ARG A 317 -16.64 15.51 -11.82
CA ARG A 317 -17.86 15.33 -12.62
C ARG A 317 -17.71 15.94 -14.01
N THR A 318 -17.16 17.15 -14.08
CA THR A 318 -16.87 17.82 -15.35
C THR A 318 -15.85 17.03 -16.19
N LEU A 319 -14.76 16.57 -15.59
CA LEU A 319 -13.72 15.79 -16.27
C LEU A 319 -14.28 14.48 -16.85
N LEU A 320 -15.06 13.74 -16.05
CA LEU A 320 -15.63 12.44 -16.44
C LEU A 320 -16.78 12.57 -17.45
N SER A 321 -17.48 13.72 -17.46
CA SER A 321 -18.62 13.95 -18.35
C SER A 321 -18.26 14.71 -19.62
N MET A 322 -17.24 15.58 -19.64
CA MET A 322 -16.92 16.37 -20.84
C MET A 322 -15.96 15.64 -21.77
N ASP A 323 -15.01 14.86 -21.24
CA ASP A 323 -14.05 14.12 -22.06
C ASP A 323 -14.72 12.91 -22.75
N PRO A 324 -14.75 12.84 -24.10
CA PRO A 324 -15.31 11.71 -24.83
C PRO A 324 -14.67 10.37 -24.45
N LYS A 325 -13.38 10.36 -24.07
CA LYS A 325 -12.68 9.12 -23.65
C LYS A 325 -13.30 8.56 -22.38
N TRP A 326 -13.55 9.40 -21.38
CA TRP A 326 -14.16 9.01 -20.12
C TRP A 326 -15.64 8.63 -20.28
N LYS A 327 -16.38 9.35 -21.12
CA LYS A 327 -17.76 8.98 -21.51
C LYS A 327 -17.81 7.58 -22.12
N ASN A 328 -16.91 7.28 -23.05
CA ASN A 328 -16.85 5.97 -23.72
C ASN A 328 -16.37 4.85 -22.79
N ALA A 329 -15.57 5.20 -21.77
CA ALA A 329 -15.09 4.28 -20.75
C ALA A 329 -16.14 3.97 -19.65
N LYS A 330 -17.25 4.71 -19.61
CA LYS A 330 -18.33 4.52 -18.64
C LYS A 330 -19.16 3.27 -18.98
N SER A 331 -19.47 2.46 -17.98
CA SER A 331 -20.42 1.35 -18.04
C SER A 331 -21.26 1.35 -16.76
N GLY A 332 -22.55 1.66 -16.87
CA GLY A 332 -23.39 1.90 -15.69
C GLY A 332 -22.86 3.07 -14.86
N ASN A 333 -22.57 2.83 -13.57
CA ASN A 333 -22.01 3.81 -12.63
C ASN A 333 -20.48 3.73 -12.48
N TYR A 334 -19.81 3.01 -13.37
CA TYR A 334 -18.38 2.72 -13.26
C TYR A 334 -17.61 3.26 -14.48
N TRP A 335 -16.36 3.62 -14.25
CA TRP A 335 -15.40 3.96 -15.28
C TRP A 335 -14.26 2.95 -15.25
N GLY A 336 -13.86 2.48 -16.43
CA GLY A 336 -12.68 1.64 -16.58
C GLY A 336 -11.44 2.47 -16.96
N ILE A 337 -10.29 2.04 -16.47
CA ILE A 337 -8.98 2.59 -16.83
C ILE A 337 -7.99 1.45 -17.04
N VAL A 338 -7.22 1.55 -18.13
CA VAL A 338 -6.12 0.62 -18.41
C VAL A 338 -4.81 1.40 -18.41
N CYS A 339 -3.91 1.03 -17.51
CA CYS A 339 -2.57 1.58 -17.41
C CYS A 339 -1.57 0.59 -18.00
N SER A 340 -0.88 0.98 -19.05
CA SER A 340 0.12 0.15 -19.73
C SER A 340 1.41 0.91 -20.02
N GLY A 341 2.54 0.21 -20.15
CA GLY A 341 3.84 0.80 -20.44
C GLY A 341 4.86 0.55 -19.32
N MET A 342 5.90 1.38 -19.23
CA MET A 342 6.90 1.24 -18.17
C MET A 342 6.33 1.70 -16.83
N LEU A 343 6.69 1.02 -15.73
CA LEU A 343 6.23 1.38 -14.38
C LEU A 343 6.59 2.83 -14.00
N SER A 344 7.73 3.34 -14.48
CA SER A 344 8.15 4.73 -14.27
C SER A 344 7.35 5.79 -15.04
N SER A 345 6.71 5.41 -16.15
CA SER A 345 5.97 6.33 -17.02
C SER A 345 4.79 5.62 -17.70
N PRO A 346 3.81 5.16 -16.91
CA PRO A 346 2.68 4.43 -17.46
C PRO A 346 1.75 5.34 -18.26
N SER A 347 1.21 4.82 -19.36
CA SER A 347 0.12 5.42 -20.09
C SER A 347 -1.20 4.86 -19.60
N CYS A 348 -1.95 5.67 -18.87
CA CYS A 348 -3.29 5.32 -18.40
C CYS A 348 -4.35 5.91 -19.34
N ASN A 349 -5.13 5.04 -19.98
CA ASN A 349 -6.16 5.42 -20.92
C ASN A 349 -7.53 4.94 -20.43
N PRO A 350 -8.57 5.80 -20.46
CA PRO A 350 -9.94 5.37 -20.18
C PRO A 350 -10.38 4.30 -21.18
N LYS A 351 -10.96 3.21 -20.69
CA LYS A 351 -11.49 2.10 -21.50
C LYS A 351 -12.73 1.55 -20.83
N LYS A 352 -13.66 0.96 -21.59
CA LYS A 352 -14.79 0.24 -20.97
C LYS A 352 -14.23 -0.86 -20.06
N PRO A 353 -14.70 -0.98 -18.81
CA PRO A 353 -14.21 -1.99 -17.89
C PRO A 353 -14.54 -3.38 -18.44
N ALA A 354 -13.54 -4.26 -18.53
CA ALA A 354 -13.76 -5.67 -18.85
C ALA A 354 -14.30 -6.47 -17.65
N ILE A 355 -14.18 -5.91 -16.45
CA ILE A 355 -14.68 -6.46 -15.20
C ILE A 355 -16.21 -6.58 -15.28
N ARG A 356 -16.71 -7.80 -15.49
CA ARG A 356 -18.15 -8.11 -15.60
C ARG A 356 -18.73 -8.21 -14.19
N GLY A 357 -19.04 -7.04 -13.62
CA GLY A 357 -19.47 -6.87 -12.23
C GLY A 357 -20.79 -7.55 -11.86
N GLY A 358 -20.71 -8.81 -11.41
CA GLY A 358 -21.72 -9.37 -10.51
C GLY A 358 -21.69 -8.73 -9.12
N ASP A 359 -20.47 -8.39 -8.63
CA ASP A 359 -20.26 -7.95 -7.25
C ASP A 359 -19.79 -6.49 -7.11
N PHE A 360 -19.40 -5.83 -8.22
CA PHE A 360 -19.08 -4.40 -8.18
C PHE A 360 -20.39 -3.62 -8.09
N LYS A 361 -20.82 -3.28 -6.87
CA LYS A 361 -21.95 -2.40 -6.55
C LYS A 361 -21.43 -1.03 -6.15
N ALA A 362 -21.95 0.03 -6.79
CA ALA A 362 -21.61 1.41 -6.52
C ALA A 362 -21.80 1.72 -5.03
N PRO A 363 -21.07 2.69 -4.47
CA PRO A 363 -21.33 3.18 -3.12
C PRO A 363 -22.82 3.43 -2.95
N VAL A 364 -23.40 2.80 -1.93
CA VAL A 364 -24.78 3.09 -1.56
C VAL A 364 -24.80 4.53 -1.09
N GLU A 365 -25.63 5.34 -1.71
CA GLU A 365 -25.88 6.72 -1.28
C GLU A 365 -26.42 6.64 0.16
N GLN A 366 -25.57 6.93 1.13
CA GLN A 366 -26.03 7.04 2.51
C GLN A 366 -26.88 8.30 2.56
N GLU A 367 -28.18 8.14 2.79
CA GLU A 367 -29.05 9.26 3.14
C GLU A 367 -28.46 9.92 4.39
N VAL A 368 -27.71 10.99 4.17
CA VAL A 368 -27.27 11.87 5.25
C VAL A 368 -28.56 12.45 5.81
N LYS A 369 -29.07 11.83 6.88
CA LYS A 369 -30.03 12.47 7.78
C LYS A 369 -29.36 13.74 8.27
N THR A 370 -29.61 14.81 7.54
CA THR A 370 -29.28 16.16 7.99
C THR A 370 -29.96 16.29 9.34
N PRO A 371 -29.25 16.65 10.43
CA PRO A 371 -29.92 16.97 11.67
C PRO A 371 -30.89 18.11 11.35
N GLU A 372 -32.19 17.80 11.32
CA GLU A 372 -33.24 18.79 11.32
C GLU A 372 -32.98 19.65 12.54
N VAL A 373 -32.51 20.86 12.30
CA VAL A 373 -32.66 21.94 13.27
C VAL A 373 -34.16 22.09 13.43
N GLU A 374 -34.68 21.65 14.57
CA GLU A 374 -36.06 21.86 14.99
C GLU A 374 -36.34 23.37 15.05
N GLU A 375 -36.73 23.96 13.91
CA GLU A 375 -37.45 25.24 13.91
C GLU A 375 -38.91 24.95 14.22
N GLU A 376 -39.22 25.08 15.50
CA GLU A 376 -40.55 25.15 16.07
C GLU A 376 -41.34 26.26 15.37
N SER A 377 -42.28 25.89 14.50
CA SER A 377 -43.30 26.80 13.99
C SER A 377 -44.65 26.10 13.85
N GLU A 378 -45.49 26.29 14.87
CA GLU A 378 -46.91 26.00 14.85
C GLU A 378 -47.64 26.98 13.89
N GLN A 379 -48.30 26.47 12.85
CA GLN A 379 -49.77 26.45 12.72
C GLN A 379 -50.24 26.26 11.25
N PRO A 380 -51.35 25.50 11.03
CA PRO A 380 -51.84 25.16 9.69
C PRO A 380 -53.17 25.85 9.34
N VAL A 381 -53.37 26.30 8.08
CA VAL A 381 -54.71 26.47 7.48
C VAL A 381 -54.71 26.25 5.95
N GLN A 382 -55.33 25.13 5.54
CA GLN A 382 -56.25 24.85 4.42
C GLN A 382 -56.06 25.41 2.98
N ALA A 383 -55.81 24.47 2.06
CA ALA A 383 -56.62 24.05 0.89
C ALA A 383 -57.36 25.08 -0.02
N ARG A 384 -57.05 25.08 -1.34
CA ARG A 384 -57.90 24.55 -2.45
C ARG A 384 -57.45 25.01 -3.86
N SER A 385 -57.71 24.11 -4.83
CA SER A 385 -57.98 24.35 -6.27
C SER A 385 -56.75 24.64 -7.15
N ALA A 386 -56.71 24.30 -8.44
CA ALA A 386 -57.49 23.42 -9.31
C ALA A 386 -56.65 23.21 -10.58
N ALA A 387 -56.91 22.10 -11.26
CA ALA A 387 -56.42 21.80 -12.59
C ALA A 387 -56.67 22.95 -13.59
N ARG A 388 -55.69 23.27 -14.44
CA ARG A 388 -55.94 24.07 -15.64
C ARG A 388 -55.19 23.53 -16.85
N ALA A 389 -55.97 23.46 -17.92
CA ALA A 389 -55.76 22.75 -19.15
C ALA A 389 -54.71 23.37 -20.08
N ARG A 390 -54.19 22.50 -20.96
CA ARG A 390 -53.48 22.82 -22.20
C ARG A 390 -54.31 23.76 -23.10
N PRO A 391 -53.63 24.61 -23.88
CA PRO A 391 -54.10 25.01 -25.19
C PRO A 391 -53.25 24.38 -26.31
N ASP A 392 -53.97 23.88 -27.30
CA ASP A 392 -53.49 23.42 -28.60
C ASP A 392 -53.14 24.59 -29.56
N ARG A 393 -52.12 24.34 -30.41
CA ARG A 393 -51.95 24.80 -31.83
C ARG A 393 -51.62 26.30 -32.09
N PRO A 394 -50.92 26.73 -33.19
CA PRO A 394 -50.65 26.07 -34.48
C PRO A 394 -49.22 26.08 -35.07
N GLU A 395 -48.92 24.95 -35.73
CA GLU A 395 -48.39 24.74 -37.09
C GLU A 395 -48.25 25.95 -38.04
N ARG A 396 -47.00 26.39 -38.34
CA ARG A 396 -46.44 26.68 -39.69
C ARG A 396 -45.12 27.44 -39.61
N ALA A 397 -44.07 26.90 -40.24
CA ALA A 397 -43.29 27.56 -41.31
C ALA A 397 -41.99 26.77 -41.57
N GLN A 398 -41.89 26.19 -42.76
CA GLN A 398 -40.64 25.70 -43.34
C GLN A 398 -39.71 26.90 -43.65
N PRO A 399 -38.39 26.77 -43.44
CA PRO A 399 -37.41 27.57 -44.16
C PRO A 399 -36.74 26.78 -45.30
N VAL A 400 -36.66 27.49 -46.41
CA VAL A 400 -36.03 27.27 -47.72
C VAL A 400 -34.55 26.86 -47.64
N PRO A 401 -33.98 26.16 -48.65
CA PRO A 401 -32.58 25.73 -48.65
C PRO A 401 -31.63 26.93 -48.85
N ARG A 402 -30.53 26.97 -48.10
CA ARG A 402 -29.42 27.90 -48.35
C ARG A 402 -28.40 27.27 -49.30
N GLU A 403 -28.31 27.84 -50.49
CA GLU A 403 -27.17 27.75 -51.39
C GLU A 403 -25.94 28.48 -50.83
N GLY A 404 -24.75 28.02 -51.23
CA GLY A 404 -23.55 28.84 -51.31
C GLY A 404 -22.63 28.85 -50.08
N GLN A 405 -21.78 27.84 -49.96
CA GLN A 405 -20.56 27.92 -49.14
C GLN A 405 -19.35 27.96 -50.08
N PRO A 406 -18.55 29.04 -50.10
CA PRO A 406 -17.35 29.10 -50.94
C PRO A 406 -16.23 28.22 -50.35
N VAL A 407 -15.62 27.45 -51.24
CA VAL A 407 -14.42 26.63 -51.02
C VAL A 407 -13.27 27.54 -50.58
N GLN A 408 -12.74 27.32 -49.37
CA GLN A 408 -11.45 27.89 -48.97
C GLN A 408 -10.32 27.06 -49.58
N PRO A 409 -9.31 27.69 -50.22
CA PRO A 409 -8.14 26.97 -50.70
C PRO A 409 -7.23 26.55 -49.53
N ALA A 410 -6.63 25.37 -49.66
CA ALA A 410 -5.67 24.81 -48.73
C ALA A 410 -4.42 25.70 -48.59
N VAL A 411 -4.09 26.08 -47.35
CA VAL A 411 -2.86 26.80 -47.02
C VAL A 411 -1.77 25.77 -46.69
N THR A 412 -0.75 25.71 -47.54
CA THR A 412 0.48 24.95 -47.33
C THR A 412 1.30 25.61 -46.22
N PRO A 413 1.72 24.89 -45.16
CA PRO A 413 2.59 25.46 -44.13
C PRO A 413 4.02 25.64 -44.69
N GLY A 414 4.51 26.88 -44.65
CA GLY A 414 5.90 27.21 -44.96
C GLY A 414 6.88 26.74 -43.88
N PRO A 415 8.19 26.64 -44.20
CA PRO A 415 9.22 26.17 -43.28
C PRO A 415 9.44 27.12 -42.11
N ALA A 416 9.71 26.53 -40.94
CA ALA A 416 9.93 27.24 -39.68
C ALA A 416 11.19 28.15 -39.74
N PRO A 417 11.15 29.35 -39.15
CA PRO A 417 12.31 30.23 -39.07
C PRO A 417 13.37 29.66 -38.10
N LEU A 418 14.61 29.59 -38.57
CA LEU A 418 15.80 29.30 -37.78
C LEU A 418 16.07 30.44 -36.80
N VAL A 419 15.88 30.18 -35.51
CA VAL A 419 16.29 31.09 -34.43
C VAL A 419 17.79 30.89 -34.16
N PRO A 420 18.63 31.94 -34.17
CA PRO A 420 20.05 31.82 -33.87
C PRO A 420 20.28 31.55 -32.37
N ASN A 421 21.18 30.60 -32.09
CA ASN A 421 21.64 30.25 -30.74
C ASN A 421 22.28 31.46 -30.04
N PRO A 422 21.82 31.87 -28.84
CA PRO A 422 22.55 32.83 -28.04
C PRO A 422 23.81 32.18 -27.45
N ASN A 423 24.95 32.79 -27.74
CA ASN A 423 26.26 32.43 -27.25
C ASN A 423 26.32 32.72 -25.74
N TYR A 424 26.22 31.69 -24.90
CA TYR A 424 26.35 31.83 -23.45
C TYR A 424 27.82 31.93 -23.04
N THR A 425 28.27 33.14 -22.72
CA THR A 425 29.48 33.35 -21.93
C THR A 425 29.20 32.99 -20.46
N PRO A 426 30.03 32.14 -19.82
CA PRO A 426 29.84 31.80 -18.42
C PRO A 426 30.16 33.01 -17.52
N PRO A 427 29.41 33.22 -16.42
CA PRO A 427 29.67 34.30 -15.49
C PRO A 427 30.98 34.09 -14.73
N PRO A 428 31.66 35.17 -14.31
CA PRO A 428 32.90 35.09 -13.55
C PRO A 428 32.67 34.45 -12.17
N ARG A 429 33.61 33.58 -11.79
CA ARG A 429 33.67 32.85 -10.54
C ARG A 429 33.76 33.83 -9.36
N ARG A 430 32.73 33.89 -8.51
CA ARG A 430 32.80 34.59 -7.23
C ARG A 430 33.76 33.86 -6.29
N GLU A 431 34.77 34.56 -5.81
CA GLU A 431 35.60 34.13 -4.69
C GLU A 431 34.75 34.07 -3.41
N ALA A 432 34.96 33.01 -2.62
CA ALA A 432 34.25 32.79 -1.37
C ALA A 432 34.77 33.76 -0.29
N PRO A 433 33.89 34.43 0.47
CA PRO A 433 34.32 35.22 1.63
C PRO A 433 34.89 34.31 2.71
N ALA A 434 35.96 34.79 3.36
CA ALA A 434 36.65 34.13 4.46
C ALA A 434 35.70 33.84 5.64
N ALA A 435 35.95 32.70 6.29
CA ALA A 435 35.21 32.23 7.45
C ALA A 435 35.21 33.28 8.58
N GLN A 436 34.02 33.71 8.99
CA GLN A 436 33.83 34.50 10.19
C GLN A 436 33.99 33.57 11.41
N VAL A 437 34.82 34.01 12.36
CA VAL A 437 35.03 33.36 13.65
C VAL A 437 33.78 33.58 14.51
N GLU A 438 33.11 32.50 14.89
CA GLU A 438 31.98 32.56 15.83
C GLU A 438 32.49 32.96 17.23
N PRO A 439 31.82 33.91 17.91
CA PRO A 439 32.14 34.23 19.29
C PRO A 439 31.70 33.09 20.22
N VAL A 440 32.61 32.74 21.15
CA VAL A 440 32.35 31.81 22.26
C VAL A 440 31.25 32.40 23.15
N VAL A 441 30.10 31.72 23.21
CA VAL A 441 28.99 32.04 24.11
C VAL A 441 29.16 31.19 25.36
N ASP A 442 29.26 31.84 26.51
CA ASP A 442 29.29 31.18 27.83
C ASP A 442 28.00 30.38 28.09
N PRO A 443 28.08 29.23 28.77
CA PRO A 443 26.92 28.36 28.99
C PRO A 443 25.91 29.03 29.93
N VAL A 444 24.71 29.26 29.42
CA VAL A 444 23.53 29.63 30.20
C VAL A 444 23.15 28.42 31.07
N VAL A 445 23.19 28.62 32.39
CA VAL A 445 22.68 27.66 33.38
C VAL A 445 21.15 27.61 33.27
N VAL A 446 20.64 26.50 32.75
CA VAL A 446 19.20 26.20 32.72
C VAL A 446 18.79 25.69 34.10
N PRO A 447 17.85 26.32 34.82
CA PRO A 447 17.34 25.81 36.08
C PRO A 447 16.54 24.53 35.88
N GLU A 448 16.79 23.57 36.77
CA GLU A 448 16.16 22.25 36.82
C GLU A 448 14.65 22.36 37.11
N PRO A 449 13.78 21.70 36.31
CA PRO A 449 12.34 21.72 36.56
C PRO A 449 11.97 20.88 37.79
N PRO A 450 10.96 21.29 38.58
CA PRO A 450 10.55 20.57 39.78
C PRO A 450 9.97 19.18 39.42
N ALA A 451 10.32 18.20 40.25
CA ALA A 451 9.89 16.81 40.12
C ALA A 451 8.37 16.67 40.08
N ALA A 452 7.88 15.92 39.08
CA ALA A 452 6.48 15.52 38.99
C ALA A 452 6.14 14.48 40.08
N PRO A 453 4.93 14.54 40.67
CA PRO A 453 4.49 13.56 41.66
C PRO A 453 4.23 12.19 41.02
N GLU A 454 4.64 11.13 41.73
CA GLU A 454 4.43 9.73 41.36
C GLU A 454 2.92 9.39 41.25
N PRO A 455 2.48 8.66 40.21
CA PRO A 455 1.11 8.18 40.13
C PRO A 455 0.90 6.99 41.07
N ALA A 456 -0.17 7.05 41.85
CA ALA A 456 -0.65 5.95 42.68
C ALA A 456 -1.08 4.76 41.80
N VAL A 457 -0.48 3.60 42.08
CA VAL A 457 -0.85 2.31 41.49
C VAL A 457 -2.13 1.82 42.17
N GLN A 458 -3.25 1.77 41.43
CA GLN A 458 -4.41 0.98 41.81
C GLN A 458 -4.28 -0.40 41.16
N GLU A 459 -4.14 -1.44 41.99
CA GLU A 459 -4.28 -2.83 41.58
C GLU A 459 -5.78 -3.12 41.33
N GLU A 460 -6.16 -3.30 40.06
CA GLU A 460 -7.44 -3.91 39.70
C GLU A 460 -7.25 -5.43 39.52
N GLU A 461 -8.01 -6.20 40.30
CA GLU A 461 -8.14 -7.66 40.17
C GLU A 461 -8.74 -8.05 38.81
N PRO A 462 -8.21 -9.08 38.12
CA PRO A 462 -8.81 -9.58 36.90
C PRO A 462 -10.05 -10.44 37.23
N SER A 463 -11.23 -9.92 36.86
CA SER A 463 -12.47 -10.68 36.85
C SER A 463 -12.43 -11.81 35.80
N GLY A 464 -12.76 -13.03 36.25
CA GLY A 464 -12.68 -14.26 35.46
C GLY A 464 -13.72 -14.33 34.33
N LEU A 465 -13.23 -14.48 33.10
CA LEU A 465 -14.04 -14.81 31.93
C LEU A 465 -14.38 -16.32 31.92
N ARG A 466 -15.68 -16.62 31.93
CA ARG A 466 -16.21 -17.97 31.71
C ARG A 466 -16.24 -18.28 30.19
N PRO A 467 -15.87 -19.49 29.76
CA PRO A 467 -15.96 -19.86 28.35
C PRO A 467 -17.43 -20.13 27.96
N MET A 468 -17.93 -19.39 26.95
CA MET A 468 -19.16 -19.74 26.25
C MET A 468 -18.86 -20.76 25.15
N VAL A 469 -19.51 -21.92 25.24
CA VAL A 469 -19.51 -22.98 24.24
C VAL A 469 -20.44 -22.58 23.10
N ILE A 470 -19.89 -22.24 21.94
CA ILE A 470 -20.67 -22.01 20.72
C ILE A 470 -20.77 -23.33 19.95
N GLY A 471 -22.02 -23.74 19.68
CA GLY A 471 -22.36 -25.00 19.04
C GLY A 471 -21.91 -25.12 17.59
N ARG A 472 -21.50 -26.34 17.21
CA ARG A 472 -21.15 -26.75 15.84
C ARG A 472 -22.35 -26.63 14.89
N ALA A 473 -22.23 -25.79 13.88
CA ALA A 473 -23.06 -25.86 12.68
C ALA A 473 -22.61 -27.03 11.79
N ARG A 474 -23.52 -27.97 11.50
CA ARG A 474 -23.31 -29.06 10.56
C ARG A 474 -23.44 -28.52 9.13
N PHE A 475 -22.36 -28.54 8.36
CA PHE A 475 -22.43 -28.33 6.91
C PHE A 475 -22.95 -29.60 6.22
N ARG A 476 -24.06 -29.45 5.50
CA ARG A 476 -24.61 -30.43 4.57
C ARG A 476 -23.79 -30.35 3.28
N ALA A 477 -23.17 -31.46 2.87
CA ALA A 477 -22.51 -31.57 1.58
C ALA A 477 -23.57 -31.60 0.45
N PRO A 478 -23.33 -30.92 -0.69
CA PRO A 478 -24.18 -31.07 -1.87
C PRO A 478 -23.91 -32.43 -2.54
N THR A 479 -25.01 -33.10 -2.86
CA THR A 479 -25.11 -34.36 -3.62
C THR A 479 -24.41 -34.23 -4.97
N GLN A 480 -23.50 -35.15 -5.24
CA GLN A 480 -22.79 -35.29 -6.50
C GLN A 480 -23.67 -36.12 -7.44
N GLU A 481 -24.17 -35.52 -8.51
CA GLU A 481 -24.89 -36.22 -9.59
C GLU A 481 -23.93 -37.13 -10.36
N GLU A 482 -24.27 -38.43 -10.44
CA GLU A 482 -23.64 -39.41 -11.32
C GLU A 482 -23.91 -39.06 -12.79
N PRO A 483 -22.90 -39.10 -13.69
CA PRO A 483 -23.15 -39.12 -15.12
C PRO A 483 -23.55 -40.52 -15.58
N ALA A 484 -24.55 -40.54 -16.46
CA ALA A 484 -25.16 -41.70 -17.08
C ALA A 484 -24.17 -42.59 -17.84
N GLN A 485 -24.42 -43.90 -17.76
CA GLN A 485 -23.80 -44.97 -18.51
C GLN A 485 -23.98 -44.78 -20.04
N GLU A 486 -22.87 -44.73 -20.78
CA GLU A 486 -22.85 -44.98 -22.22
C GLU A 486 -22.77 -46.49 -22.49
N ALA A 487 -23.64 -46.95 -23.39
CA ALA A 487 -23.75 -48.31 -23.89
C ALA A 487 -22.61 -48.67 -24.88
N PRO A 488 -22.32 -49.97 -25.10
CA PRO A 488 -21.14 -50.41 -25.85
C PRO A 488 -21.34 -50.30 -27.36
N GLN A 489 -20.33 -49.76 -28.06
CA GLN A 489 -20.25 -49.81 -29.52
C GLN A 489 -19.75 -51.17 -29.99
N GLU A 490 -20.52 -51.70 -30.92
CA GLU A 490 -20.42 -52.96 -31.63
C GLU A 490 -19.21 -52.95 -32.58
N GLN A 491 -18.36 -53.97 -32.47
CA GLN A 491 -17.28 -54.25 -33.41
C GLN A 491 -17.86 -54.74 -34.73
N VAL A 492 -17.57 -54.03 -35.82
CA VAL A 492 -17.66 -54.57 -37.18
C VAL A 492 -16.27 -54.49 -37.78
N GLY A 493 -15.68 -55.67 -37.97
CA GLY A 493 -14.41 -55.85 -38.66
C GLY A 493 -14.53 -55.62 -40.16
N ASN A 494 -13.39 -55.35 -40.78
CA ASN A 494 -13.08 -55.81 -42.13
C ASN A 494 -11.55 -55.76 -42.32
N GLU A 495 -10.94 -56.94 -42.19
CA GLU A 495 -9.68 -57.29 -42.82
C GLU A 495 -9.98 -57.92 -44.18
N THR A 496 -9.45 -57.33 -45.24
CA THR A 496 -9.03 -57.91 -46.54
C THR A 496 -8.51 -56.70 -47.33
N GLY A 497 -7.33 -56.60 -47.90
CA GLY A 497 -6.26 -57.54 -48.26
C GLY A 497 -5.54 -56.94 -49.48
N GLU A 498 -4.26 -57.28 -49.66
CA GLU A 498 -3.43 -57.11 -50.89
C GLU A 498 -3.05 -55.65 -51.26
N GLU A 499 -1.81 -55.25 -51.54
CA GLU A 499 -0.52 -55.89 -51.94
C GLU A 499 0.67 -55.29 -51.18
#